data_AF-A0A6A5XRP9-F1
#
_entry.id   AF-A0A6A5XRP9-F1
#
_cell.length_a   1.000
_cell.length_b   1.000
_cell.length_c   1.000
_cell.angle_alpha   90.00
_cell.angle_beta   90.00
_cell.angle_gamma   90.00
#
_symmetry.space_group_name_H-M   'P 1'
#
loop_
_entity.id
_entity.type
_entity.pdbx_description
1 polymer ?
#
loop_
_entity_poly.entity_id
_entity_poly.type
_entity_poly.pdbx_seq_one_letter_code
_entity_poly.pdbx_strand_id
1 'polypeptide(L)'
;MASSLTAIPNFTVRPAKLASSDFDLFVSFRDSQLSWLSTVGSGGQWGSQPIRNTDSSVSERTSAWVTRSEANSPWGPDWCRAFIAEVDSTPVAGLVLDSKAPAYVRDVVPEQDDADPFVYLAYLMTNRDAGEEKTKGSGAALIRFARETVRELGVGRICLDCWRGNGRKLVQ
;
A
#
# COMPACT_ATOMS: atom_id res chain seq x y z
N MET A 1 33.74 6.23 -12.47
CA MET A 1 33.18 6.00 -11.12
C MET A 1 32.46 4.67 -11.15
N ALA A 2 32.94 3.68 -10.40
CA ALA A 2 32.28 2.38 -10.32
C ALA A 2 30.95 2.57 -9.58
N SER A 3 29.84 2.28 -10.27
CA SER A 3 28.53 2.18 -9.65
C SER A 3 28.61 1.05 -8.63
N SER A 4 28.68 1.37 -7.35
CA SER A 4 28.54 0.40 -6.27
C SER A 4 27.22 -0.35 -6.51
N LEU A 5 27.30 -1.66 -6.77
CA LEU A 5 26.12 -2.52 -6.77
C LEU A 5 25.68 -2.62 -5.32
N THR A 6 24.83 -1.69 -4.88
CA THR A 6 24.17 -1.78 -3.59
C THR A 6 23.40 -3.11 -3.59
N ALA A 7 23.73 -4.01 -2.67
CA ALA A 7 23.01 -5.27 -2.54
C ALA A 7 21.52 -4.98 -2.33
N ILE A 8 20.65 -5.71 -3.04
CA ILE A 8 19.21 -5.57 -2.84
C ILE A 8 18.91 -5.99 -1.39
N PRO A 9 18.24 -5.15 -0.59
CA PRO A 9 17.91 -5.50 0.78
C PRO A 9 17.05 -6.76 0.86
N ASN A 10 17.25 -7.57 1.89
CA ASN A 10 16.37 -8.70 2.16
C ASN A 10 15.13 -8.19 2.92
N PHE A 11 13.96 -8.35 2.32
CA PHE A 11 12.70 -7.88 2.90
C PHE A 11 11.99 -9.02 3.62
N THR A 12 11.60 -8.78 4.87
CA THR A 12 10.58 -9.60 5.55
C THR A 12 9.23 -8.91 5.42
N VAL A 13 8.16 -9.70 5.30
CA VAL A 13 6.79 -9.18 5.27
C VAL A 13 6.03 -9.81 6.43
N ARG A 14 5.38 -8.98 7.24
CA ARG A 14 4.57 -9.42 8.37
C ARG A 14 3.16 -8.79 8.31
N PRO A 15 2.15 -9.43 8.91
CA PRO A 15 0.86 -8.78 9.13
C PRO A 15 1.00 -7.49 9.94
N ALA A 16 0.24 -6.48 9.58
CA ALA A 16 0.06 -5.28 10.39
C ALA A 16 -0.75 -5.61 11.65
N LYS A 17 -0.46 -4.91 12.75
CA LYS A 17 -0.98 -5.16 14.10
C LYS A 17 -1.45 -3.89 14.77
N LEU A 18 -2.63 -3.93 15.42
CA LEU A 18 -3.09 -2.85 16.27
C LEU A 18 -2.15 -2.64 17.46
N ALA A 19 -1.65 -3.73 18.04
CA ALA A 19 -0.73 -3.70 19.19
C ALA A 19 0.61 -2.99 18.89
N SER A 20 1.02 -2.93 17.63
CA SER A 20 2.23 -2.23 17.17
C SER A 20 1.93 -0.84 16.61
N SER A 21 0.68 -0.39 16.66
CA SER A 21 0.21 0.85 16.03
C SER A 21 0.56 0.96 14.55
N ASP A 22 0.56 -0.15 13.81
CA ASP A 22 0.90 -0.14 12.37
C ASP A 22 -0.08 0.70 11.53
N PHE A 23 -1.28 0.97 12.06
CA PHE A 23 -2.22 1.92 11.44
C PHE A 23 -1.61 3.33 11.32
N ASP A 24 -0.83 3.77 12.31
CA ASP A 24 -0.12 5.05 12.25
C ASP A 24 1.02 5.01 11.24
N LEU A 25 1.68 3.85 11.03
CA LEU A 25 2.72 3.69 10.00
C LEU A 25 2.17 3.91 8.59
N PHE A 26 0.96 3.41 8.27
CA PHE A 26 0.34 3.69 6.97
C PHE A 26 0.12 5.20 6.74
N VAL A 27 -0.16 5.95 7.81
CA VAL A 27 -0.26 7.40 7.75
C VAL A 27 1.12 8.04 7.55
N SER A 28 2.12 7.63 8.33
CA SER A 28 3.50 8.14 8.22
C SER A 28 4.13 7.85 6.85
N PHE A 29 3.93 6.67 6.28
CA PHE A 29 4.44 6.34 4.94
C PHE A 29 3.84 7.27 3.88
N ARG A 30 2.58 7.68 4.03
CA ARG A 30 1.93 8.68 3.16
C ARG A 30 2.62 10.02 3.27
N ASP A 31 2.80 10.49 4.49
CA ASP A 31 3.35 11.82 4.72
C ASP A 31 4.84 11.89 4.33
N SER A 32 5.58 10.78 4.44
CA SER A 32 6.97 10.69 3.95
C SER A 32 7.11 10.92 2.43
N GLN A 33 6.02 10.82 1.66
CA GLN A 33 6.06 11.11 0.22
C GLN A 33 6.03 12.61 -0.10
N LEU A 34 5.50 13.46 0.79
CA LEU A 34 5.09 14.82 0.47
C LEU A 34 6.25 15.69 -0.05
N SER A 35 7.43 15.57 0.58
CA SER A 35 8.62 16.32 0.16
C SER A 35 8.99 16.00 -1.29
N TRP A 36 9.08 14.71 -1.64
CA TRP A 36 9.37 14.28 -3.00
C TRP A 36 8.24 14.63 -3.99
N LEU A 37 6.98 14.42 -3.61
CA LEU A 37 5.82 14.72 -4.47
C LEU A 37 5.75 16.20 -4.85
N SER A 38 6.16 17.09 -3.95
CA SER A 38 6.30 18.52 -4.21
C SER A 38 7.31 18.78 -5.34
N THR A 39 8.47 18.11 -5.32
CA THR A 39 9.52 18.28 -6.35
C THR A 39 9.07 17.86 -7.75
N VAL A 40 8.14 16.91 -7.86
CA VAL A 40 7.64 16.40 -9.15
C VAL A 40 6.34 17.07 -9.60
N GLY A 41 5.77 17.98 -8.80
CA GLY A 41 4.53 18.69 -9.11
C GLY A 41 3.25 17.85 -8.92
N SER A 42 3.30 16.82 -8.08
CA SER A 42 2.17 15.89 -7.84
C SER A 42 1.22 16.36 -6.72
N GLY A 43 1.28 17.63 -6.30
CA GLY A 43 0.45 18.16 -5.22
C GLY A 43 -1.06 18.09 -5.46
N GLY A 44 -1.52 17.98 -6.72
CA GLY A 44 -2.96 17.92 -7.04
C GLY A 44 -3.71 16.71 -6.46
N GLN A 45 -3.05 15.56 -6.31
CA GLN A 45 -3.64 14.38 -5.64
C GLN A 45 -3.29 14.33 -4.16
N TRP A 46 -2.05 14.69 -3.81
CA TRP A 46 -1.49 14.35 -2.51
C TRP A 46 -1.56 15.49 -1.50
N GLY A 47 -1.72 16.72 -1.98
CA GLY A 47 -1.59 17.94 -1.18
C GLY A 47 -0.14 18.28 -0.87
N SER A 48 0.04 19.24 0.04
CA SER A 48 1.33 19.68 0.56
C SER A 48 1.43 19.63 2.09
N GLN A 49 0.34 19.20 2.75
CA GLN A 49 0.24 19.12 4.20
C GLN A 49 0.14 17.66 4.64
N PRO A 50 0.61 17.30 5.84
CA PRO A 50 0.36 15.99 6.44
C PRO A 50 -1.12 15.63 6.38
N ILE A 51 -1.45 14.38 6.05
CA ILE A 51 -2.84 13.98 5.76
C ILE A 51 -3.78 14.21 6.94
N ARG A 52 -3.29 14.09 8.18
CA ARG A 52 -4.08 14.34 9.39
C ARG A 52 -4.55 15.80 9.51
N ASN A 53 -3.85 16.74 8.87
CA ASN A 53 -4.24 18.15 8.87
C ASN A 53 -5.35 18.45 7.85
N THR A 54 -5.55 17.55 6.87
CA THR A 54 -6.50 17.75 5.77
C THR A 54 -7.67 16.76 5.80
N ASP A 55 -7.52 15.64 6.50
CA ASP A 55 -8.51 14.57 6.59
C ASP A 55 -8.45 13.91 7.97
N SER A 56 -9.40 14.26 8.83
CA SER A 56 -9.50 13.74 10.20
C SER A 56 -9.86 12.25 10.25
N SER A 57 -10.45 11.69 9.17
CA SER A 57 -10.89 10.29 9.13
C SER A 57 -9.76 9.31 8.78
N VAL A 58 -8.58 9.81 8.38
CA VAL A 58 -7.46 8.95 7.95
C VAL A 58 -7.00 7.96 9.02
N SER A 59 -6.99 8.37 10.29
CA SER A 59 -6.59 7.52 11.42
C SER A 59 -7.60 6.39 11.64
N GLU A 60 -8.89 6.70 11.54
CA GLU A 60 -9.97 5.71 11.67
C GLU A 60 -9.93 4.71 10.50
N ARG A 61 -9.77 5.18 9.26
CA ARG A 61 -9.70 4.32 8.07
C ARG A 61 -8.50 3.36 8.11
N THR A 62 -7.33 3.86 8.49
CA THR A 62 -6.12 3.01 8.60
C THR A 62 -6.24 2.02 9.75
N SER A 63 -6.81 2.43 10.89
CA SER A 63 -7.12 1.52 12.00
C SER A 63 -8.14 0.45 11.61
N ALA A 64 -9.16 0.80 10.81
CA ALA A 64 -10.14 -0.14 10.30
C ALA A 64 -9.53 -1.20 9.37
N TRP A 65 -8.55 -0.84 8.53
CA TRP A 65 -7.80 -1.82 7.73
C TRP A 65 -7.07 -2.84 8.60
N VAL A 66 -6.34 -2.37 9.62
CA VAL A 66 -5.61 -3.27 10.53
C VAL A 66 -6.58 -4.14 11.33
N THR A 67 -7.65 -3.56 11.85
CA THR A 67 -8.71 -4.28 12.58
C THR A 67 -9.32 -5.40 11.73
N ARG A 68 -9.74 -5.09 10.49
CA ARG A 68 -10.31 -6.09 9.57
C ARG A 68 -9.29 -7.15 9.15
N SER A 69 -8.03 -6.76 8.97
CA SER A 69 -6.94 -7.70 8.70
C SER A 69 -6.75 -8.69 9.86
N GLU A 70 -6.75 -8.20 11.10
CA GLU A 70 -6.59 -9.03 12.29
C GLU A 70 -7.78 -9.95 12.58
N ALA A 71 -8.99 -9.58 12.13
CA ALA A 71 -10.16 -10.45 12.18
C ALA A 71 -9.96 -11.77 11.39
N ASN A 72 -9.01 -11.79 10.45
CA ASN A 72 -8.59 -12.96 9.68
C ASN A 72 -9.77 -13.69 9.01
N SER A 73 -10.78 -12.95 8.56
CA SER A 73 -11.93 -13.52 7.86
C SER A 73 -11.50 -14.36 6.66
N PRO A 74 -12.22 -15.45 6.33
CA PRO A 74 -12.01 -16.19 5.09
C PRO A 74 -12.31 -15.30 3.87
N TRP A 75 -11.98 -15.79 2.67
CA TRP A 75 -12.33 -15.09 1.44
C TRP A 75 -13.84 -14.78 1.38
N GLY A 76 -14.19 -13.54 1.04
CA GLY A 76 -15.56 -13.03 1.04
C GLY A 76 -15.60 -11.52 1.24
N PRO A 77 -16.80 -10.91 1.37
CA PRO A 77 -16.99 -9.45 1.38
C PRO A 77 -16.28 -8.70 2.52
N ASP A 78 -15.89 -9.41 3.58
CA ASP A 78 -15.21 -8.81 4.74
C ASP A 78 -13.69 -9.04 4.70
N TRP A 79 -13.20 -9.85 3.76
CA TRP A 79 -11.79 -10.17 3.63
C TRP A 79 -10.96 -8.90 3.37
N CYS A 80 -9.92 -8.73 4.16
CA CYS A 80 -8.93 -7.65 4.10
C CYS A 80 -7.63 -8.19 4.68
N ARG A 81 -6.48 -7.80 4.13
CA ARG A 81 -5.17 -8.10 4.71
C ARG A 81 -4.24 -6.89 4.58
N ALA A 82 -3.66 -6.48 5.70
CA ALA A 82 -2.74 -5.37 5.81
C ALA A 82 -1.36 -5.91 6.24
N PHE A 83 -0.31 -5.45 5.57
CA PHE A 83 1.06 -5.95 5.76
C PHE A 83 2.06 -4.81 5.84
N ILE A 84 3.14 -5.06 6.59
CA ILE A 84 4.31 -4.21 6.70
C ILE A 84 5.52 -4.99 6.17
N ALA A 85 6.28 -4.38 5.26
CA ALA A 85 7.59 -4.85 4.86
C ALA A 85 8.67 -4.23 5.75
N GLU A 86 9.65 -5.02 6.16
CA GLU A 86 10.73 -4.61 7.05
C GLU A 86 12.12 -5.00 6.51
N VAL A 87 13.13 -4.23 6.92
CA VAL A 87 14.56 -4.54 6.78
C VAL A 87 15.19 -4.29 8.14
N ASP A 88 15.82 -5.31 8.75
CA ASP A 88 16.38 -5.22 10.11
C ASP A 88 15.40 -4.60 11.12
N SER A 89 14.15 -5.07 11.11
CA SER A 89 13.03 -4.57 11.92
C SER A 89 12.64 -3.10 11.68
N THR A 90 13.20 -2.46 10.65
CA THR A 90 12.81 -1.12 10.22
C THR A 90 11.64 -1.23 9.23
N PRO A 91 10.47 -0.63 9.48
CA PRO A 91 9.38 -0.59 8.51
C PRO A 91 9.76 0.23 7.26
N VAL A 92 9.74 -0.42 6.09
CA VAL A 92 10.19 0.17 4.82
C VAL A 92 9.07 0.33 3.80
N ALA A 93 7.94 -0.36 3.95
CA ALA A 93 6.76 -0.18 3.11
C ALA A 93 5.50 -0.82 3.73
N GLY A 94 4.33 -0.41 3.24
CA GLY A 94 3.03 -0.96 3.61
C GLY A 94 2.21 -1.39 2.40
N LEU A 95 1.41 -2.44 2.58
CA LEU A 95 0.46 -2.98 1.60
C LEU A 95 -0.90 -3.23 2.27
N VAL A 96 -1.99 -2.87 1.60
CA VAL A 96 -3.35 -3.30 1.98
C VAL A 96 -4.03 -3.92 0.77
N LEU A 97 -4.57 -5.11 0.98
CA LEU A 97 -5.40 -5.86 0.05
C LEU A 97 -6.83 -5.93 0.62
N ASP A 98 -7.83 -5.66 -0.21
CA ASP A 98 -9.23 -5.70 0.18
C ASP A 98 -10.04 -6.52 -0.83
N SER A 99 -11.10 -7.16 -0.35
CA SER A 99 -12.08 -7.85 -1.22
C SER A 99 -12.98 -6.88 -1.95
N LYS A 100 -13.00 -5.60 -1.59
CA LYS A 100 -13.86 -4.57 -2.20
C LYS A 100 -13.04 -3.42 -2.74
N ALA A 101 -13.34 -3.02 -3.98
CA ALA A 101 -12.85 -1.76 -4.52
C ALA A 101 -13.54 -0.55 -3.85
N PRO A 102 -12.84 0.59 -3.70
CA PRO A 102 -13.45 1.83 -3.26
C PRO A 102 -14.63 2.28 -4.13
N ALA A 103 -15.61 2.97 -3.54
CA ALA A 103 -16.80 3.40 -4.27
C ALA A 103 -16.49 4.31 -5.48
N TYR A 104 -15.43 5.12 -5.41
CA TYR A 104 -15.06 6.06 -6.45
C TYR A 104 -14.50 5.42 -7.74
N VAL A 105 -14.12 4.12 -7.69
CA VAL A 105 -13.62 3.41 -8.88
C VAL A 105 -14.62 2.46 -9.51
N ARG A 106 -15.84 2.37 -8.97
CA ARG A 106 -16.85 1.39 -9.41
C ARG A 106 -17.13 1.43 -10.92
N ASP A 107 -17.04 2.61 -11.53
CA ASP A 107 -17.32 2.78 -12.97
C ASP A 107 -16.12 2.44 -13.88
N VAL A 108 -14.94 2.18 -13.30
CA VAL A 108 -13.70 1.91 -14.06
C VAL A 108 -13.09 0.54 -13.78
N VAL A 109 -13.32 -0.04 -12.60
CA VAL A 109 -12.93 -1.43 -12.32
C VAL A 109 -14.01 -2.38 -12.84
N PRO A 110 -13.64 -3.62 -13.23
CA PRO A 110 -14.63 -4.63 -13.58
C PRO A 110 -15.64 -4.85 -12.44
N GLU A 111 -16.85 -5.26 -12.80
CA GLU A 111 -17.80 -5.78 -11.81
C GLU A 111 -17.18 -7.00 -11.10
N GLN A 112 -17.44 -7.11 -9.79
CA GLN A 112 -16.91 -8.19 -8.96
C GLN A 112 -18.05 -9.11 -8.55
N ASP A 113 -18.04 -10.32 -9.07
CA ASP A 113 -18.98 -11.38 -8.70
C ASP A 113 -18.24 -12.70 -8.45
N ASP A 114 -18.99 -13.76 -8.16
CA ASP A 114 -18.44 -15.09 -7.88
C ASP A 114 -17.77 -15.73 -9.10
N ALA A 115 -18.10 -15.29 -10.33
CA ALA A 115 -17.54 -15.81 -11.57
C ALA A 115 -16.20 -15.14 -11.94
N ASP A 116 -16.01 -13.87 -11.57
CA ASP A 116 -14.77 -13.11 -11.80
C ASP A 116 -14.30 -12.35 -10.56
N PRO A 117 -13.93 -13.06 -9.46
CA PRO A 117 -13.47 -12.41 -8.25
C PRO A 117 -12.11 -11.73 -8.46
N PHE A 118 -11.90 -10.61 -7.80
CA PHE A 118 -10.59 -9.96 -7.72
C PHE A 118 -10.30 -9.44 -6.32
N VAL A 119 -9.01 -9.30 -6.02
CA VAL A 119 -8.54 -8.55 -4.85
C VAL A 119 -8.18 -7.14 -5.28
N TYR A 120 -8.63 -6.14 -4.52
CA TYR A 120 -8.24 -4.75 -4.71
C TYR A 120 -6.98 -4.44 -3.92
N LEU A 121 -5.94 -3.94 -4.58
CA LEU A 121 -4.79 -3.35 -3.91
C LEU A 121 -5.18 -1.92 -3.50
N ALA A 122 -5.60 -1.77 -2.25
CA ALA A 122 -6.12 -0.51 -1.71
C ALA A 122 -5.02 0.48 -1.30
N TYR A 123 -3.83 -0.03 -0.98
CA TYR A 123 -2.71 0.79 -0.53
C TYR A 123 -1.38 0.10 -0.85
N LEU A 124 -0.43 0.84 -1.43
CA LEU A 124 0.97 0.44 -1.57
C LEU A 124 1.84 1.68 -1.43
N MET A 125 2.71 1.72 -0.42
CA MET A 125 3.59 2.88 -0.22
C MET A 125 4.87 2.51 0.51
N THR A 126 5.99 3.08 0.08
CA THR A 126 7.30 2.92 0.71
C THR A 126 7.53 4.00 1.76
N ASN A 127 8.26 3.70 2.82
CA ASN A 127 8.71 4.67 3.81
C ASN A 127 9.94 5.43 3.30
N ARG A 128 9.80 6.67 2.83
CA ARG A 128 10.97 7.42 2.34
C ARG A 128 11.93 7.84 3.44
N ASP A 129 11.45 7.94 4.68
CA ASP A 129 12.26 8.35 5.83
C ASP A 129 13.21 7.23 6.30
N ALA A 130 12.98 5.98 5.89
CA ALA A 130 13.88 4.86 6.15
C ALA A 130 15.14 4.84 5.25
N GLY A 131 15.24 5.76 4.30
CA GLY A 131 16.38 5.89 3.37
C GLY A 131 16.29 4.97 2.15
N GLU A 132 16.87 5.41 1.03
CA GLU A 132 16.83 4.67 -0.24
C GLU A 132 17.49 3.29 -0.13
N GLU A 133 18.61 3.20 0.61
CA GLU A 133 19.37 1.95 0.78
C GLU A 133 18.52 0.81 1.35
N LYS A 134 17.59 1.11 2.26
CA LYS A 134 16.69 0.10 2.86
C LYS A 134 15.40 -0.10 2.08
N THR A 135 14.95 0.90 1.32
CA THR A 135 13.59 0.91 0.76
C THR A 135 13.54 0.52 -0.71
N LYS A 136 14.67 0.63 -1.42
CA LYS A 136 14.74 0.31 -2.85
C LYS A 136 14.37 -1.14 -3.12
N GLY A 137 13.31 -1.34 -3.89
CA GLY A 137 12.78 -2.66 -4.24
C GLY A 137 11.67 -3.18 -3.31
N SER A 138 11.36 -2.51 -2.20
CA SER A 138 10.33 -2.96 -1.26
C SER A 138 8.93 -3.00 -1.88
N GLY A 139 8.58 -2.01 -2.73
CA GLY A 139 7.31 -2.02 -3.47
C GLY A 139 7.18 -3.21 -4.42
N ALA A 140 8.25 -3.57 -5.15
CA ALA A 140 8.26 -4.75 -6.01
C ALA A 140 8.21 -6.06 -5.21
N ALA A 141 8.84 -6.10 -4.04
CA ALA A 141 8.72 -7.23 -3.11
C ALA A 141 7.28 -7.39 -2.60
N LEU A 142 6.61 -6.30 -2.22
CA LEU A 142 5.21 -6.32 -1.78
C LEU A 142 4.24 -6.72 -2.90
N ILE A 143 4.45 -6.30 -4.15
CA ILE A 143 3.63 -6.77 -5.28
C ILE A 143 3.81 -8.27 -5.52
N ARG A 144 5.04 -8.80 -5.43
CA ARG A 144 5.27 -10.25 -5.52
C ARG A 144 4.55 -11.00 -4.40
N PHE A 145 4.69 -10.52 -3.16
CA PHE A 145 4.01 -11.06 -2.00
C PHE A 145 2.48 -11.02 -2.15
N ALA A 146 1.92 -9.92 -2.68
CA ALA A 146 0.49 -9.78 -2.94
C ALA A 146 -0.01 -10.85 -3.93
N ARG A 147 0.73 -11.09 -5.01
CA ARG A 147 0.38 -12.14 -5.99
C ARG A 147 0.37 -13.54 -5.37
N GLU A 148 1.32 -13.84 -4.50
CA GLU A 148 1.39 -15.12 -3.77
C GLU A 148 0.20 -15.27 -2.82
N THR A 149 -0.08 -14.22 -2.02
CA THR A 149 -1.22 -14.17 -1.10
C THR A 149 -2.54 -14.41 -1.83
N VAL A 150 -2.75 -13.71 -2.95
CA VAL A 150 -4.00 -13.78 -3.71
C VAL A 150 -4.15 -15.14 -4.43
N ARG A 151 -3.04 -15.71 -4.90
CA ARG A 151 -3.02 -17.06 -5.48
C ARG A 151 -3.41 -18.12 -4.45
N GLU A 152 -2.95 -18.00 -3.20
CA GLU A 152 -3.33 -18.92 -2.11
C GLU A 152 -4.82 -18.87 -1.76
N LEU A 153 -5.49 -17.76 -2.04
CA LEU A 153 -6.95 -17.63 -1.92
C LEU A 153 -7.72 -18.27 -3.08
N GLY A 154 -7.04 -18.72 -4.14
CA GLY A 154 -7.67 -19.17 -5.37
C GLY A 154 -8.21 -18.03 -6.26
N VAL A 155 -7.85 -16.79 -5.98
CA VAL A 155 -8.28 -15.61 -6.76
C VAL A 155 -7.25 -15.31 -7.85
N GLY A 156 -7.71 -15.13 -9.09
CA GLY A 156 -6.82 -14.99 -10.26
C GLY A 156 -6.41 -13.56 -10.61
N ARG A 157 -7.06 -12.54 -10.02
CA ARG A 157 -6.92 -11.14 -10.42
C ARG A 157 -6.66 -10.21 -9.24
N ILE A 158 -5.76 -9.25 -9.47
CA ILE A 158 -5.56 -8.08 -8.61
C ILE A 158 -5.92 -6.83 -9.43
N CYS A 159 -6.80 -5.99 -8.87
CA CYS A 159 -7.17 -4.69 -9.42
C CYS A 159 -6.57 -3.58 -8.55
N LEU A 160 -6.25 -2.44 -9.16
CA LEU A 160 -5.83 -1.22 -8.47
C LEU A 160 -6.15 -0.01 -9.34
N ASP A 161 -6.16 1.18 -8.74
CA ASP A 161 -6.20 2.44 -9.46
C ASP A 161 -4.89 3.22 -9.30
N CYS A 162 -4.65 4.11 -10.25
CA CYS A 162 -3.55 5.06 -10.14
C CYS A 162 -3.95 6.39 -10.78
N TRP A 163 -3.55 7.49 -10.15
CA TRP A 163 -3.86 8.81 -10.63
C TRP A 163 -3.10 9.13 -11.92
N ARG A 164 -3.87 9.43 -12.98
CA ARG A 164 -3.35 9.79 -14.30
C ARG A 164 -2.79 11.22 -14.38
N GLY A 165 -3.06 12.07 -13.39
CA GLY A 165 -2.68 13.49 -13.40
C GLY A 165 -1.17 13.73 -13.44
N ASN A 166 -0.78 15.02 -13.44
CA ASN A 166 0.62 15.44 -13.55
C ASN A 166 1.37 14.79 -14.74
N GLY A 167 0.71 14.69 -15.90
CA GLY A 167 1.30 14.13 -17.12
C GLY A 167 1.77 12.69 -16.99
N ARG A 168 1.14 11.88 -16.13
CA ARG A 168 1.52 10.47 -15.84
C ARG A 168 2.92 10.30 -15.23
N LYS A 169 3.52 11.33 -14.64
CA LYS A 169 4.86 11.24 -14.03
C LYS A 169 4.98 10.25 -12.86
N LEU A 170 3.86 9.80 -12.29
CA LEU A 170 3.83 8.74 -11.27
C LEU A 170 3.80 7.32 -11.85
N VAL A 171 3.55 7.18 -13.16
CA VAL A 171 3.43 5.90 -13.87
C VAL A 171 4.35 5.98 -15.08
N GLN A 172 5.64 5.73 -14.85
CA GLN A 172 6.66 5.68 -15.90
C GLN A 172 6.92 4.24 -16.35
#